data_AF-A0A5C5YEP1-F1
#
_entry.id   AF-A0A5C5YEP1-F1
#
_cell.length_a   1.000
_cell.length_b   1.000
_cell.length_c   1.000
_cell.angle_alpha   90.00
_cell.angle_beta   90.00
_cell.angle_gamma   90.00
#
_symmetry.space_group_name_H-M   'P 1'
#
loop_
_entity.id
_entity.type
_entity.pdbx_description
1 polymer ?
#
loop_
_entity_poly.entity_id
_entity_poly.type
_entity_poly.pdbx_seq_one_letter_code
_entity_poly.pdbx_strand_id
1 'polypeptide(L)'
;MSVSAERIEPLSEARHFFHGKPPAAITMRRYVTAGIRGVVLESVLHLGKRHTSREAVARFEQAISVPVRHRTTAESSEATS
;
A
#
# COMPACT_ATOMS: atom_id res chain seq x y z
N MET A 1 -22.49 -4.58 -16.74
CA MET A 1 -21.38 -4.65 -15.79
C MET A 1 -21.80 -3.89 -14.54
N SER A 2 -21.96 -4.57 -13.40
CA SER A 2 -22.30 -3.89 -12.14
C SER A 2 -21.01 -3.30 -11.58
N VAL A 3 -20.93 -1.97 -11.49
CA VAL A 3 -19.81 -1.29 -10.82
C VAL A 3 -20.16 -1.24 -9.34
N SER A 4 -19.62 -2.17 -8.56
CA SER A 4 -19.72 -2.10 -7.09
C SER A 4 -18.95 -0.86 -6.63
N ALA A 5 -19.63 0.06 -5.94
CA ALA A 5 -18.99 1.23 -5.39
C ALA A 5 -18.01 0.81 -4.28
N GLU A 6 -16.72 1.08 -4.48
CA GLU A 6 -15.68 0.87 -3.47
C GLU A 6 -15.91 1.83 -2.30
N ARG A 7 -16.07 1.28 -1.09
CA ARG A 7 -16.32 2.08 0.12
C ARG A 7 -14.99 2.52 0.72
N ILE A 8 -14.79 3.83 0.82
CA ILE A 8 -13.66 4.43 1.51
C ILE A 8 -13.99 4.75 2.97
N GLU A 9 -13.05 4.50 3.86
CA GLU A 9 -13.14 4.76 5.29
C GLU A 9 -11.98 5.64 5.77
N PRO A 10 -12.17 6.48 6.81
CA PRO A 10 -11.08 7.21 7.43
C PRO A 10 -9.97 6.25 7.92
N LEU A 11 -8.72 6.70 7.90
CA LEU A 11 -7.60 5.84 8.35
C LEU A 11 -7.74 5.28 9.77
N SER A 12 -8.50 5.95 10.64
CA SER A 12 -8.81 5.46 12.00
C SER A 12 -9.64 4.18 11.98
N GLU A 13 -10.56 4.05 11.03
CA GLU A 13 -11.43 2.88 10.87
C GLU A 13 -10.77 1.84 9.97
N ALA A 14 -10.17 2.28 8.86
CA ALA A 14 -9.55 1.39 7.87
C ALA A 14 -8.39 0.54 8.42
N ARG A 15 -7.80 0.93 9.57
CA ARG A 15 -6.80 0.08 10.26
C ARG A 15 -7.34 -1.30 10.63
N HIS A 16 -8.66 -1.44 10.77
CA HIS A 16 -9.34 -2.69 11.07
C HIS A 16 -9.53 -3.59 9.82
N PHE A 17 -9.13 -3.13 8.63
CA PHE A 17 -9.09 -3.95 7.43
C PHE A 17 -7.81 -4.79 7.32
N PHE A 18 -6.76 -4.46 8.09
CA PHE A 18 -5.53 -5.25 8.13
C PHE A 18 -5.78 -6.60 8.80
N HIS A 19 -5.11 -7.63 8.30
CA HIS A 19 -5.16 -8.95 8.91
C HIS A 19 -4.39 -8.98 10.23
N GLY A 20 -4.99 -9.57 11.26
CA GLY A 20 -4.39 -9.69 12.59
C GLY A 20 -4.58 -8.44 13.45
N LYS A 21 -3.50 -7.99 14.12
CA LYS A 21 -3.57 -6.84 15.03
C LYS A 21 -3.64 -5.53 14.24
N PRO A 22 -4.68 -4.71 14.42
CA PRO A 22 -4.79 -3.42 13.73
C PRO A 22 -3.57 -2.54 14.00
N PRO A 23 -2.97 -1.91 12.96
CA PRO A 23 -1.88 -0.98 13.15
C PRO A 23 -2.27 0.22 14.03
N ALA A 24 -1.29 0.76 14.76
CA ALA A 24 -1.50 2.03 15.47
C ALA A 24 -1.79 3.16 14.48
N ALA A 25 -2.49 4.21 14.92
CA ALA A 25 -2.86 5.35 14.07
C ALA A 25 -1.64 6.06 13.46
N ILE A 26 -0.53 6.13 14.19
CA ILE A 26 0.73 6.68 13.66
C ILE A 26 1.32 5.81 12.55
N THR A 27 1.21 4.48 12.67
CA THR A 27 1.64 3.53 11.64
C THR A 27 0.82 3.69 10.38
N MET A 28 -0.51 3.83 10.51
CA MET A 28 -1.39 4.14 9.37
C MET A 28 -0.95 5.40 8.63
N ARG A 29 -0.61 6.47 9.36
CA ARG A 29 -0.07 7.70 8.77
C ARG A 29 1.23 7.44 8.03
N ARG A 30 2.16 6.65 8.58
CA ARG A 30 3.42 6.31 7.90
C ARG A 30 3.18 5.51 6.63
N TYR A 31 2.25 4.55 6.62
CA TYR A 31 1.93 3.76 5.44
C TYR A 31 1.46 4.61 4.25
N VAL A 32 0.70 5.68 4.50
CA VAL A 32 0.21 6.57 3.42
C VAL A 32 1.20 7.69 3.03
N THR A 33 2.16 8.06 3.89
CA THR A 33 3.10 9.16 3.61
C THR A 33 4.49 8.69 3.17
N ALA A 34 5.01 7.65 3.81
CA ALA A 34 6.37 7.14 3.57
C ALA A 34 6.35 5.71 3.02
N GLY A 35 5.29 4.95 3.31
CA GLY A 35 5.20 3.54 2.96
C GLY A 35 6.12 2.64 3.81
N ILE A 36 6.30 1.42 3.32
CA ILE A 36 7.21 0.42 3.87
C ILE A 36 7.72 -0.46 2.71
N ARG A 37 9.02 -0.77 2.69
CA ARG A 37 9.64 -1.58 1.61
C ARG A 37 9.36 -1.04 0.19
N GLY A 38 9.26 0.29 0.04
CA GLY A 38 8.96 0.93 -1.25
C GLY A 38 7.48 0.87 -1.67
N VAL A 39 6.59 0.33 -0.83
CA VAL A 39 5.15 0.26 -1.08
C VAL A 39 4.42 1.30 -0.21
N VAL A 40 3.52 2.08 -0.82
CA VAL A 40 2.70 3.09 -0.14
C VAL A 40 1.24 2.64 -0.13
N LEU A 41 0.53 2.88 0.97
CA LEU A 41 -0.90 2.62 1.05
C LEU A 41 -1.67 3.69 0.27
N GLU A 42 -2.42 3.24 -0.75
CA GLU A 42 -3.30 4.09 -1.54
C GLU A 42 -4.32 4.78 -0.63
N SER A 43 -4.47 6.11 -0.79
CA SER A 43 -5.41 6.89 0.00
C SER A 43 -5.86 8.14 -0.74
N VAL A 44 -7.06 8.61 -0.41
CA VAL A 44 -7.63 9.87 -0.92
C VAL A 44 -7.76 10.88 0.21
N LEU A 45 -7.54 12.15 -0.09
CA LEU A 45 -7.78 13.24 0.84
C LEU A 45 -9.20 13.78 0.60
N HIS A 46 -10.06 13.67 1.60
CA HIS A 46 -11.43 14.18 1.54
C HIS A 46 -11.71 14.97 2.82
N LEU A 47 -12.11 16.23 2.69
CA LEU A 47 -12.38 17.15 3.82
C LEU A 47 -11.23 17.20 4.85
N GLY A 48 -9.98 17.26 4.37
CA GLY A 48 -8.79 17.33 5.22
C GLY A 48 -8.43 16.03 5.96
N LYS A 49 -9.16 14.94 5.74
CA LYS A 49 -8.88 13.62 6.32
C LYS A 49 -8.52 12.63 5.22
N ARG A 50 -7.52 11.78 5.50
CA ARG A 50 -7.17 10.69 4.60
C ARG A 50 -8.12 9.52 4.80
N HIS A 51 -8.54 8.95 3.69
CA HIS A 51 -9.40 7.78 3.62
C HIS A 51 -8.73 6.72 2.73
N THR A 52 -9.02 5.46 2.97
CA THR A 52 -8.58 4.33 2.15
C THR A 52 -9.69 3.29 2.11
N SER A 53 -9.57 2.30 1.25
CA SER A 53 -10.55 1.22 1.10
C SER A 53 -10.01 -0.09 1.62
N ARG A 54 -10.90 -1.09 1.75
CA ARG A 54 -10.51 -2.45 2.12
C ARG A 54 -9.61 -3.07 1.05
N GLU A 55 -9.93 -2.82 -0.21
CA GLU A 55 -9.24 -3.33 -1.38
C GLU A 55 -7.82 -2.74 -1.49
N ALA A 56 -7.65 -1.45 -1.21
CA ALA A 56 -6.35 -0.81 -1.12
C ALA A 56 -5.49 -1.41 0.01
N VAL A 57 -6.08 -1.66 1.18
CA VAL A 57 -5.37 -2.31 2.29
C VAL A 57 -4.96 -3.74 1.91
N ALA A 58 -5.82 -4.50 1.24
CA ALA A 58 -5.50 -5.85 0.79
C ALA A 58 -4.35 -5.86 -0.24
N ARG A 59 -4.37 -4.96 -1.23
CA ARG A 59 -3.26 -4.78 -2.20
C ARG A 59 -1.96 -4.41 -1.49
N PHE A 60 -2.04 -3.52 -0.52
CA PHE A 60 -0.89 -3.10 0.27
C PHE A 60 -0.28 -4.25 1.07
N GLU A 61 -1.10 -5.03 1.79
CA GLU A 61 -0.64 -6.20 2.56
C GLU A 61 0.01 -7.25 1.65
N GLN A 62 -0.61 -7.52 0.49
CA GLN A 62 -0.04 -8.41 -0.49
C GLN A 62 1.33 -7.91 -0.95
N ALA A 63 1.44 -6.63 -1.34
CA ALA A 63 2.68 -6.05 -1.84
C ALA A 63 3.82 -6.05 -0.80
N ILE A 64 3.54 -5.79 0.47
CA ILE A 64 4.59 -5.78 1.52
C ILE A 64 5.02 -7.18 1.97
N SER A 65 4.19 -8.20 1.69
CA SER A 65 4.48 -9.61 1.99
C SER A 65 5.37 -10.28 0.94
N VAL A 66 5.39 -9.77 -0.29
CA VAL A 66 6.26 -10.29 -1.35
C VAL A 66 7.72 -9.90 -1.07
N PRO A 67 8.68 -10.84 -1.08
CA PRO A 67 10.09 -10.53 -0.97
C PRO A 67 10.53 -9.59 -2.10
N VAL A 68 11.18 -8.48 -1.75
CA VAL A 68 11.76 -7.57 -2.74
C VAL A 68 12.83 -8.33 -3.50
N ARG A 69 12.56 -8.65 -4.77
CA ARG A 69 13.59 -9.19 -5.66
C ARG A 69 14.53 -8.04 -5.99
N HIS A 70 15.73 -8.06 -5.44
CA HIS A 70 16.79 -7.19 -5.92
C HIS A 70 16.98 -7.47 -7.41
N ARG A 71 16.70 -6.46 -8.25
CA ARG A 71 17.07 -6.52 -9.67
C ARG A 71 18.60 -6.51 -9.69
N THR A 72 19.21 -7.68 -9.81
CA THR A 72 20.65 -7.79 -10.08
C THR A 72 20.87 -7.17 -11.46
N THR A 73 21.47 -6.00 -11.50
CA THR A 73 21.95 -5.36 -12.73
C THR A 73 23.12 -6.19 -13.26
N ALA A 74 22.81 -7.25 -14.01
CA ALA A 74 23.79 -8.08 -14.70
C ALA A 74 23.36 -8.29 -16.15
N GLU A 75 23.11 -7.20 -16.87
CA GLU A 75 22.92 -7.19 -18.33
C GLU A 75 23.44 -5.85 -18.86
N SER A 76 24.76 -5.72 -19.02
CA SER A 76 25.44 -4.73 -19.87
C SER A 76 26.95 -4.99 -19.87
N SER A 77 27.38 -6.13 -20.44
CA SER A 77 28.78 -6.35 -20.82
C SER A 77 28.87 -7.57 -21.73
N GLU A 78 28.42 -7.45 -22.98
CA GLU A 78 28.99 -8.16 -24.14
C GLU A 78 28.32 -7.68 -25.42
N ALA A 79 28.71 -6.48 -25.85
CA ALA A 79 28.46 -5.99 -27.21
C ALA A 79 29.53 -4.96 -27.58
N THR A 80 30.76 -5.41 -27.85
CA THR A 80 31.79 -4.73 -28.66
C THR A 80 32.83 -5.82 -28.97
N SER A 81 32.71 -6.49 -30.13
CA SER A 81 33.48 -6.26 -31.38
C SER A 81 34.93 -6.73 -31.31
#